data_AF-A0A943JTK3-F1
#
_entry.id   AF-A0A943JTK3-F1
#
_cell.length_a   1.000
_cell.length_b   1.000
_cell.length_c   1.000
_cell.angle_alpha   90.00
_cell.angle_beta   90.00
_cell.angle_gamma   90.00
#
_symmetry.space_group_name_H-M   'P 1'
#
loop_
_entity.id
_entity.type
_entity.pdbx_description
1 polymer ?
#
loop_
_entity_poly.entity_id
_entity_poly.type
_entity_poly.pdbx_seq_one_letter_code
_entity_poly.pdbx_strand_id
1 'polypeptide(L)' 'MEKLKECREKLSKIEGNCRNCHAKMCNICPNNKIKIALRKEIIQLGEEKEKKNFWERLKDFIN' A
#
# COMPACT_ATOMS: atom_id res chain seq x y z
N MET A 1 -11.16 8.39 5.82
CA MET A 1 -10.21 7.31 6.13
C MET A 1 -10.75 5.91 5.79
N GLU A 2 -11.83 5.82 5.01
CA GLU A 2 -12.51 4.55 4.68
C GLU A 2 -11.75 3.74 3.62
N LYS A 3 -11.31 4.41 2.54
CA LYS A 3 -10.54 3.80 1.44
C LYS A 3 -9.26 3.08 1.88
N LEU A 4 -8.52 3.65 2.84
CA LEU A 4 -7.29 3.03 3.37
C LEU A 4 -7.59 1.75 4.16
N LYS A 5 -8.71 1.73 4.89
CA LYS A 5 -9.18 0.56 5.64
C LYS A 5 -9.62 -0.55 4.68
N GLU A 6 -10.38 -0.19 3.64
CA GLU A 6 -10.79 -1.13 2.58
C GLU A 6 -9.59 -1.73 1.84
N CYS A 7 -8.58 -0.91 1.49
CA CYS A 7 -7.37 -1.40 0.83
C CYS A 7 -6.60 -2.40 1.69
N ARG A 8 -6.49 -2.12 3.00
CA ARG A 8 -5.84 -3.04 3.96
C ARG A 8 -6.61 -4.34 4.12
N GLU A 9 -7.94 -4.28 4.17
CA GLU A 9 -8.76 -5.49 4.29
C GLU A 9 -8.66 -6.37 3.03
N LYS A 10 -8.73 -5.77 1.84
CA LYS A 10 -8.52 -6.49 0.57
C LYS A 10 -7.13 -7.10 0.48
N LEU A 11 -6.09 -6.36 0.90
CA LEU A 11 -4.72 -6.87 0.94
C LEU A 11 -4.59 -8.08 1.87
N SER A 12 -5.19 -8.02 3.05
CA SER A 12 -5.16 -9.11 4.03
C SER A 12 -5.79 -10.40 3.50
N LYS A 13 -6.94 -10.31 2.83
CA LYS A 13 -7.60 -11.47 2.19
C LYS A 13 -6.71 -12.11 1.13
N ILE A 14 -6.06 -11.29 0.29
CA ILE A 14 -5.15 -11.77 -0.76
C ILE A 14 -3.90 -12.40 -0.16
N GLU A 15 -3.32 -11.81 0.89
CA GLU A 15 -2.14 -12.35 1.56
C GLU A 15 -2.42 -13.68 2.25
N GLY A 16 -3.62 -13.86 2.82
CA GLY A 16 -4.07 -15.16 3.34
C GLY A 16 -4.08 -16.23 2.24
N ASN A 17 -4.63 -15.92 1.07
CA ASN A 17 -4.64 -16.84 -0.07
C ASN A 17 -3.23 -17.09 -0.63
N CYS A 18 -2.38 -16.06 -0.69
CA CYS A 18 -1.01 -16.19 -1.15
C CYS A 18 -0.12 -17.01 -0.21
N ARG A 19 -0.34 -16.97 1.12
CA ARG A 19 0.44 -17.78 2.09
C ARG A 19 0.32 -19.28 1.84
N ASN A 20 -0.83 -19.71 1.34
CA ASN A 20 -1.10 -21.11 1.00
C ASN A 20 -0.69 -21.44 -0.44
N CYS A 21 -0.23 -20.45 -1.22
CA CYS A 21 0.16 -20.62 -2.60
C CYS A 21 1.65 -20.97 -2.67
N HIS A 22 1.95 -22.23 -2.99
CA HIS A 22 3.31 -22.73 -3.21
C HIS A 22 3.79 -22.55 -4.66
N ALA A 23 3.02 -21.84 -5.49
CA ALA A 23 3.36 -21.66 -6.89
C ALA A 23 4.62 -20.80 -7.05
N LYS A 24 5.56 -21.27 -7.87
CA LYS A 24 6.80 -20.54 -8.18
C LYS A 24 6.61 -19.37 -9.17
N MET A 25 5.38 -19.20 -9.70
CA MET A 25 5.02 -18.27 -10.79
C MET A 25 4.26 -17.03 -10.27
N CYS A 26 4.71 -16.46 -9.14
CA CYS A 26 4.09 -15.27 -8.56
C CYS A 26 4.17 -14.03 -9.48
N ASN A 27 5.14 -13.97 -10.39
CA ASN A 27 5.30 -12.88 -11.36
C ASN A 27 4.11 -12.73 -12.31
N ILE A 28 3.48 -13.83 -12.74
CA ILE A 28 2.30 -13.81 -13.63
C ILE A 28 0.98 -13.85 -12.85
N CYS A 29 1.03 -14.19 -11.57
CA CYS A 29 -0.14 -14.39 -10.73
C CYS A 29 -0.99 -13.11 -10.62
N PRO A 30 -2.31 -13.16 -10.92
CA PRO A 30 -3.19 -11.99 -10.80
C PRO A 30 -3.25 -11.47 -9.36
N ASN A 31 -3.25 -12.37 -8.37
CA ASN A 31 -3.24 -12.00 -6.95
C ASN A 31 -1.96 -11.21 -6.59
N ASN A 32 -0.81 -11.57 -7.15
CA ASN A 32 0.43 -10.82 -6.90
C ASN A 32 0.40 -9.43 -7.55
N LYS A 33 -0.17 -9.29 -8.76
CA LYS A 33 -0.35 -7.98 -9.40
C LYS A 33 -1.24 -7.08 -8.55
N ILE A 34 -2.37 -7.60 -8.07
CA ILE A 34 -3.30 -6.87 -7.20
C ILE A 34 -2.64 -6.52 -5.86
N LYS A 35 -1.87 -7.45 -5.26
CA LYS A 35 -1.11 -7.21 -4.02
C LYS A 35 -0.15 -6.04 -4.16
N ILE A 36 0.59 -5.97 -5.28
CA ILE A 36 1.53 -4.87 -5.55
C ILE A 36 0.79 -3.54 -5.73
N ALA A 37 -0.32 -3.54 -6.46
CA ALA A 37 -1.15 -2.34 -6.65
C ALA A 37 -1.69 -1.81 -5.31
N LEU A 38 -2.30 -2.68 -4.50
CA LEU A 38 -2.85 -2.30 -3.19
C LEU A 38 -1.78 -1.78 -2.23
N ARG A 39 -0.57 -2.36 -2.23
CA ARG A 39 0.55 -1.85 -1.42
C ARG A 39 0.96 -0.44 -1.85
N LYS A 40 1.05 -0.18 -3.15
CA LYS A 40 1.34 1.16 -3.68
C LYS A 40 0.25 2.16 -3.30
N GLU A 41 -1.01 1.75 -3.40
CA GLU A 41 -2.16 2.61 -3.06
C GLU A 41 -2.19 2.94 -1.56
N ILE A 42 -1.89 1.98 -0.69
CA ILE A 42 -1.77 2.22 0.77
C ILE A 42 -0.60 3.15 1.08
N ILE A 43 0.54 2.97 0.42
CA ILE A 43 1.71 3.86 0.58
C ILE A 43 1.35 5.26 0.11
N GLN A 44 0.75 5.43 -1.07
CA GLN A 44 0.35 6.75 -1.58
C GLN A 44 -0.67 7.43 -0.66
N LEU A 45 -1.70 6.72 -0.19
CA LEU A 45 -2.69 7.25 0.74
C LEU A 45 -2.09 7.56 2.14
N GLY A 46 -1.01 6.87 2.53
CA GLY A 46 -0.25 7.14 3.76
C GLY A 46 0.73 8.30 3.61
N GLU A 47 1.46 8.36 2.50
CA GLU A 47 2.40 9.42 2.14
C GLU A 47 1.69 10.72 1.76
N GLU A 48 0.45 10.71 1.25
CA GLU A 48 -0.32 11.95 1.05
C GLU A 48 -0.54 12.69 2.38
N LYS A 49 -0.57 11.96 3.51
CA LYS A 49 -0.56 12.54 4.85
C LYS A 49 0.83 12.99 5.29
N GLU A 50 1.89 12.24 4.96
CA GLU A 50 3.25 12.54 5.40
C GLU A 50 3.97 13.60 4.55
N LYS A 51 3.75 13.64 3.22
CA LYS A 51 4.31 14.65 2.32
C LYS A 51 3.82 16.05 2.65
N LYS A 52 2.55 16.21 3.08
CA LYS A 52 2.09 17.51 3.60
C LYS A 52 2.91 17.93 4.82
N ASN A 53 3.12 17.02 5.79
CA ASN A 53 3.95 17.28 6.96
C ASN A 53 5.44 17.53 6.66
N PHE A 54 6.01 16.90 5.62
CA PHE A 54 7.42 17.09 5.27
C PHE A 54 7.69 18.47 4.67
N TRP A 55 6.82 18.95 3.78
CA TRP A 55 6.91 20.30 3.23
C TRP A 55 6.62 21.37 4.28
N GLU A 56 5.67 21.13 5.19
CA GLU A 56 5.42 22.04 6.32
C GLU A 56 6.62 22.11 7.28
N ARG A 57 7.25 20.98 7.61
CA ARG A 57 8.48 20.95 8.43
C ARG A 57 9.67 21.63 7.77
N LEU A 58 9.81 21.53 6.45
CA LEU A 58 10.86 22.24 5.70
C LEU A 58 10.62 23.76 5.69
N LYS A 59 9.36 24.21 5.72
CA LYS A 59 9.00 25.62 5.73
C LYS A 59 9.39 26.29 7.04
N ASP A 60 9.19 25.60 8.17
CA ASP A 60 9.65 26.04 9.51
C ASP A 60 11.18 26.11 9.62
N PHE A 61 11.91 25.35 8.80
CA PHE A 61 13.39 25.31 8.87
C PHE A 61 14.07 26.42 8.06
N ILE A 62 13.35 27.02 7.11
CA ILE A 62 13.86 28.07 6.21
C ILE A 62 13.44 29.48 6.70
N ASN A 63 12.54 29.56 7.68
CA ASN A 63 12.03 30.83 8.23
C ASN A 63 12.68 31.18 9.58
#